data_AF-A0A1B6JQU5-F1
#
_entry.id   AF-A0A1B6JQU5-F1
#
_cell.length_a   1.000
_cell.length_b   1.000
_cell.length_c   1.000
_cell.angle_alpha   90.00
_cell.angle_beta   90.00
_cell.angle_gamma   90.00
#
_symmetry.space_group_name_H-M   'P 1'
#
loop_
_entity.id
_entity.type
_entity.pdbx_description
1 polymer ?
#
loop_
_entity_poly.entity_id
_entity_poly.type
_entity_poly.pdbx_seq_one_letter_code
_entity_poly.pdbx_strand_id
1 'polypeptide(L)'
;HSRGKGKSSTVKPFTTTIPTYMAEPVPEIKKIIINLANRGNSASAIGAILRDQYGIGNAKDVLGTNLLDFMKKNSCAPAVPEDLSALVDKANNVRKHLSMFKKDNGAKYRLILINSRVHRLVRY
;
A
#
# COMPACT_ATOMS: atom_id res chain seq x y z
N HIS A 1 8.36 13.95 -9.10
CA HIS A 1 9.51 14.45 -9.90
C HIS A 1 9.41 13.93 -11.33
N SER A 2 8.42 14.40 -12.08
CA SER A 2 8.29 14.23 -13.53
C SER A 2 7.47 15.43 -14.04
N ARG A 3 7.48 15.71 -15.35
CA ARG A 3 6.68 16.77 -15.96
C ARG A 3 5.24 16.33 -16.31
N GLY A 4 4.89 15.09 -16.00
CA GLY A 4 3.59 14.51 -16.36
C GLY A 4 2.44 15.12 -15.54
N LYS A 5 1.33 15.40 -16.21
CA LYS A 5 0.06 15.87 -15.62
C LYS A 5 -1.05 14.81 -15.73
N GLY A 6 -0.69 13.55 -15.50
CA GLY A 6 -1.64 12.43 -15.59
C GLY A 6 -2.78 12.55 -14.57
N LYS A 7 -4.00 12.17 -14.97
CA LYS A 7 -5.23 12.27 -14.14
C LYS A 7 -5.83 10.92 -13.77
N SER A 8 -5.11 9.82 -14.01
CA SER A 8 -5.58 8.47 -13.63
C SER A 8 -5.72 8.39 -12.11
N SER A 9 -6.93 8.09 -11.65
CA SER A 9 -7.27 7.96 -10.24
C SER A 9 -8.46 7.03 -10.07
N THR A 10 -8.54 6.38 -8.90
CA THR A 10 -9.70 5.59 -8.52
C THR A 10 -10.81 6.53 -8.05
N VAL A 11 -12.01 6.37 -8.59
CA VAL A 11 -13.20 7.10 -8.14
C VAL A 11 -14.07 6.14 -7.34
N LYS A 12 -14.43 6.53 -6.13
CA LYS A 12 -15.32 5.73 -5.28
C LYS A 12 -16.76 5.87 -5.77
N PRO A 13 -17.56 4.80 -5.69
CA PRO A 13 -19.00 4.91 -5.92
C PRO A 13 -19.63 5.85 -4.88
N PHE A 14 -20.77 6.44 -5.23
CA PHE A 14 -21.51 7.34 -4.35
C PHE A 14 -22.05 6.61 -3.11
N THR A 15 -22.53 5.37 -3.30
CA THR A 15 -23.05 4.54 -2.23
C THR A 15 -21.93 3.97 -1.36
N THR A 16 -22.02 4.20 -0.06
CA THR A 16 -21.08 3.67 0.96
C THR A 16 -21.69 2.56 1.81
N THR A 17 -22.86 2.06 1.43
CA THR A 17 -23.53 0.96 2.12
C THR A 17 -22.89 -0.37 1.75
N ILE A 18 -22.93 -1.32 2.69
CA ILE A 18 -22.45 -2.68 2.45
C ILE A 18 -23.29 -3.28 1.31
N PRO A 19 -22.67 -3.83 0.25
CA PRO A 19 -23.41 -4.43 -0.85
C PRO A 19 -24.17 -5.67 -0.40
N THR A 20 -25.41 -5.82 -0.87
CA THR A 20 -26.31 -6.94 -0.52
C THR A 20 -25.88 -8.28 -1.11
N TYR A 21 -25.07 -8.27 -2.18
CA TYR A 21 -24.55 -9.46 -2.84
C TYR A 21 -23.29 -10.05 -2.18
N MET A 22 -22.85 -9.49 -1.06
CA MET A 22 -21.69 -10.00 -0.33
C MET A 22 -22.06 -11.32 0.37
N ALA A 23 -21.39 -12.41 0.00
CA ALA A 23 -21.68 -13.75 0.51
C ALA A 23 -21.15 -13.99 1.94
N GLU A 24 -19.99 -13.41 2.26
CA GLU A 24 -19.29 -13.64 3.53
C GLU A 24 -19.76 -12.66 4.63
N PRO A 25 -20.01 -13.13 5.86
CA PRO A 25 -20.39 -12.25 6.95
C PRO A 25 -19.18 -11.43 7.45
N VAL A 26 -19.45 -10.23 7.96
CA VAL A 26 -18.42 -9.27 8.45
C VAL A 26 -17.39 -9.89 9.43
N PRO A 27 -17.75 -10.78 10.36
CA PRO A 27 -16.78 -11.42 11.26
C PRO A 27 -15.74 -12.27 10.53
N GLU A 28 -16.13 -12.98 9.47
CA GLU A 28 -15.20 -13.84 8.71
C GLU A 28 -14.22 -12.99 7.89
N ILE A 29 -14.68 -11.87 7.32
CA ILE A 29 -13.83 -10.91 6.62
C ILE A 29 -12.74 -10.34 7.55
N LYS A 30 -13.09 -10.04 8.81
CA LYS A 30 -12.10 -9.60 9.81
C LYS A 30 -11.03 -10.65 10.07
N LYS A 31 -11.41 -11.93 10.18
CA LYS A 31 -10.46 -13.04 10.35
C LYS A 31 -9.56 -13.21 9.13
N ILE A 32 -10.11 -13.11 7.93
CA ILE A 32 -9.34 -13.17 6.68
C ILE A 32 -8.28 -12.06 6.64
N ILE A 33 -8.65 -10.84 7.01
CA ILE A 33 -7.71 -9.71 7.06
C ILE A 33 -6.57 -9.97 8.04
N ILE A 34 -6.88 -10.45 9.25
CA ILE A 34 -5.86 -10.78 10.26
C ILE A 34 -4.92 -11.88 9.74
N ASN A 35 -5.46 -12.92 9.11
CA ASN A 35 -4.65 -13.99 8.52
C ASN A 35 -3.73 -13.46 7.41
N LEU A 36 -4.26 -12.64 6.50
CA LEU A 36 -3.46 -12.02 5.43
C LEU A 36 -2.39 -11.08 5.98
N ALA A 37 -2.68 -10.34 7.04
CA ALA A 37 -1.71 -9.49 7.73
C ALA A 37 -0.60 -10.31 8.40
N ASN A 38 -0.96 -11.43 9.06
CA ASN A 38 0.01 -12.34 9.68
C ASN A 38 0.90 -13.05 8.65
N ARG A 39 0.42 -13.22 7.41
CA ARG A 39 1.25 -13.68 6.27
C ARG A 39 2.24 -12.61 5.77
N GLY A 40 2.21 -11.41 6.33
CA GLY A 40 3.11 -10.32 5.97
C GLY A 40 2.64 -9.47 4.78
N ASN A 41 1.36 -9.57 4.38
CA ASN A 41 0.85 -8.72 3.31
C ASN A 41 0.68 -7.27 3.77
N SER A 42 0.98 -6.33 2.89
CA SER A 42 0.78 -4.91 3.14
C SER A 42 -0.71 -4.53 3.08
N ALA A 43 -1.07 -3.40 3.67
CA ALA A 43 -2.47 -2.94 3.69
C ALA A 43 -3.01 -2.74 2.26
N SER A 44 -2.19 -2.19 1.35
CA SER A 44 -2.57 -2.04 -0.06
C SER A 44 -2.81 -3.39 -0.74
N ALA A 45 -1.91 -4.35 -0.53
CA ALA A 45 -2.02 -5.70 -1.10
C ALA A 45 -3.26 -6.44 -0.56
N ILE A 46 -3.54 -6.33 0.74
CA ILE A 46 -4.74 -6.91 1.35
C ILE A 46 -6.00 -6.31 0.71
N GLY A 47 -6.05 -4.98 0.50
CA GLY A 47 -7.16 -4.33 -0.17
C GLY A 47 -7.40 -4.85 -1.60
N ALA A 48 -6.34 -5.08 -2.37
CA ALA A 48 -6.43 -5.66 -3.71
C ALA A 48 -6.94 -7.12 -3.67
N ILE A 49 -6.42 -7.92 -2.75
CA ILE A 49 -6.84 -9.32 -2.54
C ILE A 49 -8.33 -9.39 -2.18
N LEU A 50 -8.79 -8.56 -1.25
CA LEU A 50 -10.20 -8.50 -0.85
C LEU A 50 -11.11 -8.14 -2.02
N ARG A 51 -10.68 -7.21 -2.88
CA ARG A 51 -11.44 -6.80 -4.07
C ARG A 51 -11.48 -7.88 -5.13
N ASP A 52 -10.33 -8.46 -5.46
CA ASP A 52 -10.17 -9.30 -6.64
C ASP A 52 -10.54 -10.77 -6.36
N GLN A 53 -10.31 -11.27 -5.13
CA GLN A 53 -10.60 -12.67 -4.76
C GLN A 53 -11.91 -12.83 -3.99
N TYR A 54 -12.24 -11.89 -3.10
CA TYR A 54 -13.41 -11.99 -2.22
C TYR A 54 -14.59 -11.12 -2.66
N GLY A 55 -14.43 -10.31 -3.72
CA GLY A 55 -15.48 -9.43 -4.24
C GLY A 55 -15.82 -8.24 -3.33
N ILE A 56 -14.97 -7.93 -2.36
CA ILE A 56 -15.19 -6.83 -1.40
C ILE A 56 -14.55 -5.57 -1.96
N GLY A 57 -15.35 -4.69 -2.55
CA GLY A 57 -14.86 -3.47 -3.22
C GLY A 57 -14.04 -2.54 -2.31
N ASN A 58 -14.67 -2.02 -1.25
CA ASN A 58 -14.04 -1.12 -0.28
C ASN A 58 -14.07 -1.74 1.12
N ALA A 59 -12.90 -2.08 1.68
CA ALA A 59 -12.81 -2.62 3.04
C ALA A 59 -13.34 -1.66 4.12
N LYS A 60 -13.28 -0.33 3.89
CA LYS A 60 -13.78 0.69 4.83
C LYS A 60 -15.29 0.59 5.04
N ASP A 61 -16.04 0.29 3.99
CA ASP A 61 -17.51 0.25 4.04
C ASP A 61 -18.00 -0.96 4.86
N VAL A 62 -17.23 -2.06 4.84
CA VAL A 62 -17.50 -3.27 5.61
C VAL A 62 -17.01 -3.18 7.06
N LEU A 63 -15.82 -2.60 7.28
CA LEU A 63 -15.19 -2.54 8.61
C LEU A 63 -15.64 -1.34 9.45
N GLY A 64 -16.13 -0.27 8.82
CA GLY A 64 -16.42 1.03 9.44
C GLY A 64 -15.17 1.86 9.78
N THR A 65 -13.98 1.28 9.72
CA THR A 65 -12.69 1.94 9.96
C THR A 65 -11.73 1.71 8.80
N ASN A 66 -10.69 2.53 8.67
CA ASN A 66 -9.66 2.28 7.67
C ASN A 66 -8.94 0.95 7.97
N LEU A 67 -8.47 0.28 6.92
CA LEU A 67 -7.80 -1.02 7.04
C LEU A 67 -6.55 -0.95 7.93
N LEU A 68 -5.75 0.11 7.78
CA LEU A 68 -4.56 0.34 8.60
C LEU A 68 -4.89 0.53 10.09
N ASP A 69 -5.97 1.26 10.39
CA ASP A 69 -6.41 1.46 11.78
C ASP A 69 -6.93 0.16 12.40
N PHE A 70 -7.62 -0.67 11.60
CA PHE A 70 -8.04 -2.00 12.01
C PHE A 70 -6.82 -2.91 12.28
N MET A 71 -5.79 -2.88 11.43
CA MET A 71 -4.55 -3.64 11.64
C MET A 71 -3.81 -3.19 12.92
N LYS A 72 -3.76 -1.88 13.19
CA LYS A 72 -3.16 -1.32 14.42
C LYS A 72 -3.87 -1.82 15.67
N LYS A 73 -5.21 -1.80 15.69
CA LYS A 73 -6.01 -2.29 16.82
C LYS A 73 -5.78 -3.76 17.13
N ASN A 74 -5.48 -4.57 16.10
CA ASN A 74 -5.22 -6.00 16.24
C ASN A 74 -3.72 -6.32 16.39
N SER A 75 -2.85 -5.33 16.56
CA SER A 75 -1.38 -5.52 16.69
C SER A 75 -0.71 -6.22 15.50
N CYS A 76 -1.32 -6.21 14.31
CA CYS A 76 -0.79 -6.80 13.08
C CYS A 76 -0.23 -5.74 12.11
N ALA A 77 -0.12 -4.49 12.55
CA ALA A 77 0.37 -3.40 11.70
C ALA A 77 1.92 -3.39 11.64
N PRO A 78 2.51 -3.11 10.47
CA PRO A 78 3.95 -2.93 10.37
C PRO A 78 4.41 -1.69 11.15
N ALA A 79 5.60 -1.77 11.75
CA ALA A 79 6.20 -0.66 12.48
C ALA A 79 6.58 0.52 11.56
N VAL A 80 6.98 0.20 10.32
CA VAL A 80 7.32 1.20 9.29
C VAL A 80 6.13 1.34 8.33
N PRO A 81 5.72 2.56 7.97
CA PRO A 81 4.69 2.77 6.95
C PRO A 81 5.06 2.14 5.60
N GLU A 82 4.09 1.52 4.94
CA GLU A 82 4.26 0.83 3.65
C GLU A 82 4.87 1.73 2.56
N ASP A 83 4.41 2.98 2.47
CA ASP A 83 4.91 3.93 1.47
C ASP A 83 6.39 4.23 1.65
N LEU A 84 6.84 4.31 2.90
CA LEU A 84 8.24 4.57 3.24
C LEU A 84 9.10 3.34 2.95
N SER A 85 8.65 2.15 3.37
CA SER A 85 9.39 0.90 3.11
C SER A 85 9.57 0.66 1.61
N ALA A 86 8.51 0.85 0.81
CA ALA A 86 8.56 0.69 -0.63
C ALA A 86 9.54 1.65 -1.32
N LEU A 87 9.67 2.90 -0.84
CA LEU A 87 10.67 3.83 -1.38
C LEU A 87 12.10 3.46 -0.96
N VAL A 88 12.29 3.01 0.27
CA VAL A 88 13.60 2.54 0.76
C VAL A 88 14.06 1.32 -0.02
N ASP A 89 13.19 0.34 -0.25
CA ASP A 89 13.53 -0.85 -1.04
C ASP A 89 13.89 -0.49 -2.47
N LYS A 90 13.15 0.45 -3.08
CA LYS A 90 13.48 0.98 -4.41
C LYS A 90 14.85 1.67 -4.42
N ALA A 91 15.16 2.48 -3.40
CA ALA A 91 16.46 3.14 -3.28
C ALA A 91 17.60 2.11 -3.14
N ASN A 92 17.40 1.08 -2.32
CA ASN A 92 18.35 0.00 -2.11
C ASN A 92 18.63 -0.76 -3.41
N ASN A 93 17.60 -1.06 -4.20
CA ASN A 93 17.77 -1.73 -5.50
C ASN A 93 18.56 -0.87 -6.49
N VAL A 94 18.27 0.43 -6.57
CA VAL A 94 19.03 1.35 -7.44
C VAL A 94 20.48 1.48 -6.96
N ARG A 95 20.72 1.48 -5.64
CA ARG A 95 22.07 1.53 -5.06
C ARG A 95 22.87 0.26 -5.37
N LYS A 96 22.25 -0.91 -5.28
CA LYS A 96 22.84 -2.20 -5.69
C LYS A 96 23.23 -2.16 -7.17
N HIS A 97 22.35 -1.70 -8.06
CA HIS A 97 22.66 -1.52 -9.48
C HIS A 97 23.87 -0.61 -9.73
N LEU A 98 23.90 0.56 -9.09
CA LEU A 98 25.00 1.53 -9.24
C LEU A 98 26.33 1.03 -8.67
N SER A 99 26.31 0.09 -7.73
CA SER A 99 27.54 -0.53 -7.21
C SER A 99 28.29 -1.32 -8.30
N MET A 100 27.54 -1.97 -9.19
CA MET A 100 28.06 -2.70 -10.35
C MET A 100 28.30 -1.76 -11.54
N PHE A 101 27.36 -0.85 -11.83
CA PHE A 101 27.38 0.03 -12.99
C PHE A 101 27.58 1.50 -12.60
N LYS A 102 28.80 1.84 -12.19
CA LYS A 102 29.14 3.18 -11.65
C LYS A 102 28.96 4.34 -12.64
N LYS A 103 29.00 4.07 -13.95
CA LYS A 103 28.89 5.09 -15.01
C LYS A 103 27.44 5.43 -15.40
N ASP A 104 26.43 4.77 -14.82
CA ASP A 104 25.02 5.04 -15.12
C ASP A 104 24.54 6.33 -14.42
N ASN A 105 24.77 7.46 -15.10
CA ASN A 105 24.36 8.79 -14.63
C ASN A 105 22.83 8.93 -14.51
N GLY A 106 22.07 8.19 -15.34
CA GLY A 106 20.61 8.22 -15.29
C GLY A 106 20.06 7.57 -14.02
N ALA A 107 20.59 6.42 -13.64
CA ALA A 107 20.27 5.78 -12.37
C ALA A 107 20.72 6.62 -11.17
N LYS A 108 21.90 7.26 -11.24
CA LYS A 108 22.38 8.18 -10.19
C LYS A 108 21.43 9.36 -9.98
N TYR A 109 20.97 10.00 -11.05
CA TYR A 109 19.97 11.07 -10.97
C TYR A 109 18.65 10.58 -10.33
N ARG A 110 18.15 9.42 -10.75
CA ARG A 110 16.93 8.83 -10.16
C ARG A 110 17.09 8.47 -8.68
N LEU A 111 18.26 7.99 -8.25
CA LEU A 111 18.54 7.72 -6.85
C LEU A 111 18.41 8.99 -5.98
N ILE A 112 18.97 10.11 -6.45
CA ILE A 112 18.85 11.40 -5.75
C ILE A 112 17.37 11.78 -5.61
N LEU A 113 16.57 11.65 -6.68
CA LEU A 113 15.14 11.95 -6.63
C LEU A 113 14.35 11.03 -5.69
N ILE A 114 14.73 9.76 -5.56
CA ILE A 114 14.09 8.82 -4.63
C ILE A 114 14.45 9.21 -3.19
N ASN A 115 15.72 9.45 -2.89
CA ASN A 115 16.18 9.87 -1.57
C ASN A 115 15.53 11.18 -1.11
N SER A 116 15.40 12.17 -2.01
CA SER A 116 14.68 13.41 -1.70
C SER A 116 13.20 13.18 -1.35
N ARG A 117 12.54 12.16 -1.92
CA ARG A 117 11.17 11.79 -1.53
C ARG A 117 11.15 11.08 -0.18
N VAL A 118 12.09 10.17 0.06
CA VAL A 118 12.23 9.47 1.36
C VAL A 118 12.37 10.49 2.48
N HIS A 119 13.29 11.45 2.37
CA HIS A 119 13.49 12.48 3.40
C HIS A 119 12.24 13.34 3.62
N ARG A 120 11.47 13.63 2.56
CA ARG A 120 10.21 14.36 2.67
C ARG A 120 9.12 13.56 3.37
N LEU A 121 9.03 12.25 3.12
CA LEU A 121 8.07 11.38 3.81
C LEU A 121 8.45 11.14 5.27
N VAL A 122 9.74 10.97 5.58
CA VAL A 122 10.21 10.79 6.96
C VAL A 122 9.95 12.01 7.82
N ARG A 123 9.99 13.22 7.23
CA ARG A 123 9.71 14.47 7.93
C ARG A 123 8.23 14.68 8.24
N TYR A 124 7.33 14.07 7.45
CA TYR A 124 5.89 14.20 7.61
C TYR A 124 5.40 13.30 8.75
#